data_AF-A0A7R9KQN6-F1
#
_entry.id   AF-A0A7R9KQN6-F1
#
_cell.length_a   1.000
_cell.length_b   1.000
_cell.length_c   1.000
_cell.angle_alpha   90.00
_cell.angle_beta   90.00
_cell.angle_gamma   90.00
#
_symmetry.space_group_name_H-M   'P 1'
#
loop_
_entity.id
_entity.type
_entity.pdbx_description
1 polymer ?
#
loop_
_entity_poly.entity_id
_entity_poly.type
_entity_poly.pdbx_seq_one_letter_code
_entity_poly.pdbx_strand_id
1 'polypeptide(L)'
;MSGHCCDHSCEGHQSINNTEDMGVLYSLYTRIDTDRVECLNEAIEGSGRRVFKPWDQRLNFEQFVESDCDEELLFKIPFTGNVKLKGLIVIGGEDESHPSRIRL
;
A
#
# COMPACT_ATOMS: atom_id res chain seq x y z
N MET A 1 37.64 -35.38 28.10
CA MET A 1 36.18 -35.42 27.96
C MET A 1 35.82 -34.47 26.84
N SER A 2 35.60 -35.05 25.67
CA SER A 2 35.45 -34.37 24.39
C SER A 2 34.17 -33.54 24.36
N GLY A 3 34.27 -32.35 23.77
CA GLY A 3 33.19 -31.39 23.68
C GLY A 3 32.13 -31.75 22.63
N HIS A 4 30.96 -31.17 22.82
CA HIS A 4 30.02 -30.90 21.74
C HIS A 4 29.22 -29.65 22.11
N CYS A 5 29.64 -28.53 21.53
CA CYS A 5 28.88 -27.29 21.50
C CYS A 5 27.93 -27.41 20.31
N CYS A 6 26.63 -27.29 20.55
CA CYS A 6 25.64 -27.23 19.49
C CYS A 6 25.77 -25.89 18.75
N ASP A 7 26.37 -25.94 17.57
CA ASP A 7 26.33 -24.89 16.56
C ASP A 7 24.92 -24.87 15.95
N HIS A 8 24.08 -23.96 16.41
CA HIS A 8 22.89 -23.55 15.68
C HIS A 8 23.20 -22.21 15.03
N SER A 9 23.80 -22.28 13.83
CA SER A 9 23.85 -21.18 12.90
C SER A 9 22.42 -20.89 12.42
N CYS A 10 21.72 -20.00 13.13
CA CYS A 10 20.47 -19.40 12.67
C CYS A 10 20.78 -18.28 11.68
N GLU A 11 21.18 -18.65 10.48
CA GLU A 11 21.15 -17.76 9.31
C GLU A 11 19.69 -17.42 8.99
N GLY A 12 19.28 -16.19 9.31
CA GLY A 12 17.92 -15.73 8.98
C GLY A 12 17.48 -14.41 9.59
N HIS A 13 18.24 -13.79 10.50
CA HIS A 13 18.03 -12.39 10.84
C HIS A 13 18.87 -11.49 9.93
N GLN A 14 18.44 -11.35 8.68
CA GLN A 14 18.81 -10.15 7.93
C GLN A 14 18.18 -8.98 8.67
N SER A 15 19.03 -8.15 9.29
CA SER A 15 18.62 -6.85 9.81
C SER A 15 18.09 -6.04 8.62
N ILE A 16 16.77 -6.01 8.45
CA ILE A 16 16.16 -5.26 7.36
C ILE A 16 16.23 -3.77 7.71
N ASN A 17 17.33 -3.13 7.33
CA ASN A 17 17.55 -1.70 7.51
C ASN A 17 17.18 -0.87 6.28
N ASN A 18 16.74 -1.49 5.17
CA ASN A 18 16.27 -0.77 3.98
C ASN A 18 14.76 -0.96 3.79
N THR A 19 13.99 0.04 4.21
CA THR A 19 12.54 0.17 3.98
C THR A 19 12.19 0.13 2.48
N GLU A 20 13.14 0.46 1.61
CA GLU A 20 12.98 0.52 0.15
C GLU A 20 12.82 -0.86 -0.51
N ASP A 21 13.56 -1.87 -0.04
CA ASP A 21 13.45 -3.26 -0.53
C ASP A 21 12.21 -3.98 0.03
N MET A 22 11.68 -3.50 1.16
CA MET A 22 10.48 -4.07 1.79
C MET A 22 9.18 -3.74 1.05
N GLY A 23 9.13 -2.61 0.34
CA GLY A 23 7.94 -2.19 -0.40
C GLY A 23 7.54 -3.16 -1.51
N VAL A 24 8.54 -3.79 -2.16
CA VAL A 24 8.32 -4.82 -3.18
C VAL A 24 7.82 -6.12 -2.54
N LEU A 25 8.45 -6.55 -1.44
CA LEU A 25 8.13 -7.81 -0.76
C LEU A 25 6.74 -7.84 -0.10
N TYR A 26 6.20 -6.66 0.26
CA TYR A 26 4.91 -6.56 0.97
C TYR A 26 3.81 -5.82 0.21
N SER A 27 4.02 -5.51 -1.08
CA SER A 27 2.97 -4.88 -1.87
C SER A 27 1.74 -5.79 -1.97
N LEU A 28 0.59 -5.28 -1.52
CA LEU A 28 -0.69 -5.96 -1.67
C LEU A 28 -1.36 -5.67 -3.02
N TYR A 29 -0.71 -4.93 -3.92
CA TYR A 29 -1.29 -4.50 -5.20
C TYR A 29 -1.87 -5.68 -6.01
N THR A 30 -1.12 -6.78 -6.14
CA THR A 30 -1.55 -7.99 -6.87
C THR A 30 -2.67 -8.77 -6.16
N ARG A 31 -2.99 -8.40 -4.92
CA ARG A 31 -4.06 -9.00 -4.12
C ARG A 31 -5.32 -8.13 -4.09
N ILE A 32 -5.29 -6.92 -4.63
CA ILE A 32 -6.45 -6.05 -4.72
C ILE A 32 -7.28 -6.46 -5.94
N ASP A 33 -8.58 -6.61 -5.76
CA ASP A 33 -9.53 -6.79 -6.85
C ASP A 33 -9.95 -5.40 -7.38
N THR A 34 -9.13 -4.84 -8.26
CA THR A 34 -9.26 -3.46 -8.77
C THR A 34 -10.57 -3.22 -9.52
N ASP A 35 -11.14 -4.25 -10.13
CA ASP A 35 -12.41 -4.15 -10.87
C ASP A 35 -13.60 -3.92 -9.93
N ARG A 36 -13.51 -4.42 -8.69
CA ARG A 36 -14.54 -4.31 -7.66
C ARG A 36 -14.25 -3.23 -6.62
N VAL A 37 -13.19 -2.45 -6.79
CA VAL A 37 -12.92 -1.29 -5.95
C VAL A 37 -14.03 -0.26 -6.17
N GLU A 38 -14.63 0.19 -5.06
CA GLU A 38 -15.57 1.29 -5.05
C GLU A 38 -14.91 2.50 -4.38
N CYS A 39 -15.03 3.67 -5.00
CA CYS A 39 -14.65 4.94 -4.41
C CYS A 39 -15.89 5.83 -4.34
N LEU A 40 -16.18 6.41 -3.18
CA LEU A 40 -17.24 7.40 -3.01
C LEU A 40 -16.64 8.79 -2.88
N ASN A 41 -17.41 9.80 -3.30
CA ASN A 41 -17.06 11.22 -3.34
C ASN A 41 -15.90 11.56 -4.28
N GLU A 42 -15.60 10.70 -5.25
CA GLU A 42 -14.67 11.01 -6.34
C GLU A 42 -15.31 12.00 -7.33
N ALA A 43 -14.56 13.02 -7.75
CA ALA A 43 -14.98 14.01 -8.76
C ALA A 43 -15.23 13.38 -10.13
N ILE A 44 -14.43 12.36 -10.47
CA ILE A 44 -14.55 11.61 -11.71
C ILE A 44 -14.84 10.15 -11.35
N GLU A 45 -15.98 9.65 -11.81
CA GLU A 45 -16.39 8.26 -11.60
C GLU A 45 -15.32 7.28 -12.09
N GLY A 46 -14.90 6.36 -11.22
CA GLY A 46 -13.87 5.38 -11.50
C GLY A 46 -12.44 5.91 -11.51
N SER A 47 -12.17 7.10 -10.96
CA SER A 47 -10.80 7.58 -10.75
C SER A 47 -10.13 6.91 -9.55
N GLY A 48 -10.87 6.60 -8.48
CA GLY A 48 -10.35 5.95 -7.28
C GLY A 48 -9.83 4.52 -7.52
N ARG A 49 -10.39 3.76 -8.48
CA ARG A 49 -9.84 2.44 -8.84
C ARG A 49 -8.49 2.52 -9.57
N ARG A 50 -8.22 3.64 -10.23
CA ARG A 50 -7.04 3.87 -11.08
C ARG A 50 -5.79 4.27 -10.30
N VAL A 51 -5.94 4.64 -9.03
CA VAL A 51 -4.80 5.09 -8.21
C VAL A 51 -3.98 3.95 -7.59
N PHE A 52 -4.47 2.71 -7.63
CA PHE A 52 -3.70 1.54 -7.19
C PHE A 52 -2.65 1.18 -8.23
N LYS A 53 -1.37 1.18 -7.83
CA LYS A 53 -0.24 1.03 -8.75
C LYS A 53 0.78 0.00 -8.26
N PRO A 54 1.54 -0.63 -9.18
CA PRO A 54 2.76 -1.35 -8.82
C PRO A 54 3.77 -0.45 -8.11
N TRP A 55 4.64 -1.06 -7.30
CA TRP A 55 5.64 -0.34 -6.51
C TRP A 55 6.55 0.57 -7.36
N ASP A 56 6.92 0.12 -8.56
CA ASP A 56 7.79 0.86 -9.49
C ASP A 56 7.12 2.12 -10.06
N GLN A 57 5.79 2.14 -10.10
CA GLN A 57 5.00 3.26 -10.62
C GLN A 57 4.43 4.16 -9.52
N ARG A 58 4.84 3.97 -8.25
CA ARG A 58 4.29 4.71 -7.11
C ARG A 58 4.46 6.24 -7.21
N LEU A 59 5.47 6.70 -7.95
CA LEU A 59 5.75 8.13 -8.18
C LEU A 59 5.21 8.65 -9.52
N ASN A 60 4.42 7.86 -10.26
CA ASN A 60 3.71 8.36 -11.43
C ASN A 60 2.45 9.09 -10.95
N PHE A 61 2.30 10.37 -11.27
CA PHE A 61 1.15 11.21 -10.88
C PHE A 61 0.11 11.40 -11.98
N GLU A 62 0.24 10.71 -13.13
CA GLU A 62 -0.71 10.83 -14.25
C GLU A 62 -2.11 10.31 -13.89
N GLN A 63 -2.18 9.29 -13.03
CA GLN A 63 -3.44 8.77 -12.50
C GLN A 63 -3.61 9.19 -11.05
N PHE A 64 -4.62 10.01 -10.79
CA PHE A 64 -4.97 10.51 -9.47
C PHE A 64 -6.49 10.46 -9.28
N VAL A 65 -6.89 10.68 -8.03
CA VAL A 65 -8.28 10.79 -7.59
C VAL A 65 -8.41 12.13 -6.88
N GLU A 66 -9.46 12.85 -7.22
CA GLU A 66 -9.80 14.13 -6.61
C GLU A 66 -11.18 13.97 -5.98
N SER A 67 -11.36 14.59 -4.82
CA SER A 67 -12.67 14.65 -4.17
C SER A 67 -13.56 15.68 -4.86
N ASP A 68 -14.85 15.39 -4.99
CA ASP A 68 -15.80 16.29 -5.68
C ASP A 68 -16.13 17.53 -4.83
N CYS A 69 -17.19 17.44 -4.01
CA CYS A 69 -17.70 18.57 -3.24
C CYS A 69 -17.20 18.58 -1.79
N ASP A 70 -17.03 17.41 -1.18
CA ASP A 70 -16.54 17.25 0.19
C ASP A 70 -15.07 16.80 0.15
N GLU A 71 -14.23 17.23 1.09
CA GLU A 71 -12.80 16.86 1.17
C GLU A 71 -12.54 15.39 1.57
N GLU A 72 -13.60 14.58 1.70
CA GLU A 72 -13.54 13.21 2.18
C GLU A 72 -13.73 12.21 1.02
N LEU A 73 -12.79 11.28 0.87
CA LEU A 73 -12.89 10.14 -0.04
C LEU A 73 -13.08 8.84 0.75
N LEU A 74 -14.00 7.97 0.29
CA LEU A 74 -14.19 6.65 0.90
C LEU A 74 -13.82 5.55 -0.08
N PHE A 75 -12.85 4.72 0.28
CA PHE A 75 -12.42 3.57 -0.50
C PHE A 75 -12.93 2.26 0.10
N LYS A 76 -13.58 1.44 -0.71
CA LYS A 76 -13.84 0.03 -0.40
C LYS A 76 -12.94 -0.81 -1.29
N ILE A 77 -11.98 -1.47 -0.66
CA ILE A 77 -10.93 -2.23 -1.34
C ILE A 77 -11.13 -3.72 -1.09
N PRO A 78 -11.78 -4.47 -2.00
CA PRO A 78 -11.85 -5.91 -1.89
C PRO A 78 -10.48 -6.54 -2.20
N PHE A 79 -10.13 -7.55 -1.40
CA PHE A 79 -8.95 -8.38 -1.64
C PHE A 79 -9.36 -9.73 -2.21
N THR A 80 -8.53 -10.28 -3.10
CA THR A 80 -8.75 -11.59 -3.74
C THR A 80 -8.49 -12.79 -2.82
N GLY A 81 -8.12 -12.53 -1.56
CA GLY A 81 -7.93 -13.56 -0.53
C GLY A 81 -7.60 -12.95 0.83
N ASN A 82 -7.31 -13.82 1.80
CA ASN A 82 -6.97 -13.39 3.16
C ASN A 82 -5.60 -12.72 3.17
N VAL A 83 -5.57 -11.44 3.50
CA VAL A 83 -4.36 -10.63 3.63
C VAL A 83 -4.21 -10.11 5.04
N LYS A 84 -2.97 -9.85 5.46
CA LYS A 84 -2.67 -9.13 6.70
C LYS A 84 -2.17 -7.74 6.34
N LEU A 85 -2.95 -6.73 6.66
CA LEU A 85 -2.54 -5.34 6.46
C LEU A 85 -1.46 -4.99 7.48
N LYS A 86 -0.24 -4.71 7.00
CA LYS A 86 0.90 -4.29 7.84
C LYS A 86 1.10 -2.78 7.84
N GLY A 87 0.71 -2.11 6.77
CA GLY A 87 0.85 -0.67 6.61
C GLY A 87 0.05 -0.19 5.40
N LEU A 88 -0.20 1.10 5.36
CA LEU A 88 -0.83 1.82 4.26
C LEU A 88 0.13 2.93 3.83
N ILE A 89 0.30 3.10 2.53
CA ILE A 89 1.07 4.21 1.96
C ILE A 89 0.10 5.04 1.14
N VAL A 90 0.03 6.33 1.45
CA VAL A 90 -0.75 7.31 0.71
C VAL A 90 0.19 8.38 0.22
N ILE A 91 0.09 8.71 -1.07
CA ILE A 91 0.86 9.76 -1.72
C ILE A 91 -0.18 10.79 -2.16
N GLY A 92 -0.15 11.96 -1.51
CA GLY A 92 -1.02 13.09 -1.87
C GLY A 92 -0.32 14.07 -2.81
N GLY A 93 -1.08 15.02 -3.34
CA GLY A 93 -0.55 16.11 -4.15
C GLY A 93 0.06 17.24 -3.31
N GLU A 94 0.58 18.25 -4.02
CA GLU A 94 1.09 19.49 -3.43
C GLU A 94 -0.07 20.42 -3.00
N ASP A 95 0.23 21.57 -2.39
CA ASP A 95 -0.75 22.64 -2.12
C ASP A 95 -2.01 22.18 -1.35
N GLU A 96 -1.83 21.45 -0.24
CA GLU A 96 -2.91 20.99 0.65
C GLU A 96 -3.90 19.99 0.02
N SER A 97 -3.63 19.48 -1.20
CA SER A 97 -4.43 18.45 -1.87
C SER A 97 -4.16 17.01 -1.37
N HIS A 98 -3.77 16.88 -0.11
CA HIS A 98 -3.45 15.60 0.53
C HIS A 98 -4.33 15.38 1.77
N PRO A 99 -4.69 14.12 2.09
CA PRO A 99 -5.54 13.86 3.24
C PRO A 99 -4.80 14.19 4.54
N SER A 100 -5.39 15.06 5.35
CA SER A 100 -4.88 15.40 6.68
C SER A 100 -5.11 14.28 7.72
N ARG A 101 -6.08 13.40 7.45
CA ARG A 101 -6.46 12.30 8.33
C ARG A 101 -6.90 11.08 7.52
N ILE A 102 -6.48 9.91 7.97
CA ILE A 102 -6.90 8.62 7.41
C ILE A 102 -7.56 7.78 8.49
N ARG A 103 -8.62 7.06 8.11
CA ARG A 103 -9.30 6.07 8.94
C ARG A 103 -9.44 4.77 8.15
N LEU A 104 -9.13 3.65 8.81
CA LEU A 104 -9.24 2.29 8.29
C LEU A 104 -10.37 1.55 9.01
#